data_AF-A0AAP8N9F9-F1
#
_entry.id   AF-A0AAP8N9F9-F1
#
_cell.length_a   1.000
_cell.length_b   1.000
_cell.length_c   1.000
_cell.angle_alpha   90.00
_cell.angle_beta   90.00
_cell.angle_gamma   90.00
#
_symmetry.space_group_name_H-M   'P 1'
#
loop_
_entity.id
_entity.type
_entity.pdbx_description
1 polymer ?
#
loop_
_entity_poly.entity_id
_entity_poly.type
_entity_poly.pdbx_seq_one_letter_code
_entity_poly.pdbx_strand_id
1 'polypeptide(L)'
;AVAIAGVMGGQTTEVDENTVDVLIESAVFKGQTVRQTSKDLGLRSESSARFEKGIDPSRTYSASERAAQLMAELAGGTIVEGTVVANHIVNNAPEVSVTVSKINNVLGTSIDADTVKDIFRRLRLEAKQDGEPFTVTVPSRRGDITIEEDLVEEVGRMYG
;
A
#
# COMPACT_ATOMS: atom_id res chain seq x y z
N ALA A 1 -18.50 -18.77 -11.50
CA ALA A 1 -17.48 -17.72 -11.32
C ALA A 1 -16.86 -17.90 -9.93
N VAL A 2 -15.56 -17.67 -9.77
CA VAL A 2 -14.83 -17.98 -8.52
C VAL A 2 -14.82 -16.82 -7.52
N ALA A 3 -14.97 -15.58 -7.99
CA ALA A 3 -15.02 -14.40 -7.14
C ALA A 3 -15.62 -13.20 -7.90
N ILE A 4 -16.04 -12.20 -7.13
CA ILE A 4 -16.20 -10.81 -7.58
C ILE A 4 -14.90 -10.09 -7.19
N ALA A 5 -14.04 -9.88 -8.18
CA ALA A 5 -12.68 -9.38 -8.01
C ALA A 5 -12.59 -8.17 -7.05
N GLY A 6 -11.82 -8.32 -5.97
CA GLY A 6 -11.61 -7.30 -4.96
C GLY A 6 -12.81 -7.03 -4.03
N VAL A 7 -13.95 -7.70 -4.23
CA VAL A 7 -15.15 -7.50 -3.42
C VAL A 7 -15.43 -8.72 -2.55
N MET A 8 -15.63 -9.90 -3.14
CA MET A 8 -16.08 -11.09 -2.40
C MET A 8 -15.71 -12.38 -3.15
N GLY A 9 -15.36 -13.42 -2.41
CA GLY A 9 -15.18 -14.77 -2.96
C GLY A 9 -16.52 -15.40 -3.40
N GLY A 10 -16.46 -16.39 -4.26
CA GLY A 10 -17.61 -17.19 -4.65
C GLY A 10 -17.83 -18.35 -3.68
N GLN A 11 -19.10 -18.67 -3.41
CA GLN A 11 -19.49 -19.79 -2.54
C GLN A 11 -18.93 -21.15 -3.03
N THR A 12 -18.80 -21.34 -4.35
CA THR A 12 -18.32 -22.61 -4.92
C THR A 12 -16.83 -22.88 -4.68
N THR A 13 -16.08 -21.89 -4.24
CA THR A 13 -14.63 -21.96 -3.97
C THR A 13 -14.31 -21.49 -2.54
N GLU A 14 -15.32 -21.42 -1.68
CA GLU A 14 -15.14 -21.11 -0.27
C GLU A 14 -14.40 -22.26 0.42
N VAL A 15 -13.52 -21.91 1.36
CA VAL A 15 -12.82 -22.90 2.19
C VAL A 15 -13.79 -23.42 3.25
N ASP A 16 -13.93 -24.73 3.35
CA ASP A 16 -14.77 -25.42 4.33
C ASP A 16 -13.99 -26.48 5.12
N GLU A 17 -14.69 -27.26 5.94
CA GLU A 17 -14.11 -28.32 6.76
C GLU A 17 -13.50 -29.49 5.97
N ASN A 18 -13.86 -29.63 4.69
CA ASN A 18 -13.39 -30.69 3.81
C ASN A 18 -12.23 -30.24 2.90
N THR A 19 -11.84 -28.96 2.99
CA THR A 19 -10.82 -28.37 2.14
C THR A 19 -9.43 -28.86 2.53
N VAL A 20 -8.72 -29.44 1.57
CA VAL A 20 -7.36 -29.99 1.75
C VAL A 20 -6.30 -29.18 1.00
N ASP A 21 -6.66 -28.62 -0.15
CA ASP A 21 -5.78 -27.83 -1.01
C ASP A 21 -6.35 -26.43 -1.17
N VAL A 22 -5.51 -25.41 -1.02
CA VAL A 22 -5.90 -24.01 -1.16
C VAL A 22 -4.96 -23.29 -2.12
N LEU A 23 -5.55 -22.47 -2.99
CA LEU A 23 -4.83 -21.49 -3.80
C LEU A 23 -5.01 -20.10 -3.21
N ILE A 24 -3.90 -19.39 -2.98
CA ILE A 24 -3.90 -18.05 -2.40
C ILE A 24 -3.91 -17.01 -3.52
N GLU A 25 -4.94 -16.18 -3.55
CA GLU A 25 -5.00 -14.98 -4.40
C GLU A 25 -4.39 -13.78 -3.65
N SER A 26 -3.38 -13.14 -4.25
CA SER A 26 -2.84 -11.85 -3.79
C SER A 26 -2.68 -10.92 -4.99
N ALA A 27 -3.61 -9.98 -5.12
CA ALA A 27 -3.77 -9.17 -6.32
C ALA A 27 -3.96 -7.70 -5.99
N VAL A 28 -3.76 -6.82 -6.99
CA VAL A 28 -4.11 -5.40 -6.95
C VAL A 28 -5.24 -5.15 -7.96
N PHE A 29 -6.38 -4.64 -7.49
CA PHE A 29 -7.49 -4.27 -8.36
C PHE A 29 -7.60 -2.76 -8.53
N LYS A 30 -8.21 -2.32 -9.64
CA LYS A 30 -8.51 -0.91 -9.87
C LYS A 30 -9.61 -0.46 -8.89
N GLY A 31 -9.26 0.40 -7.94
CA GLY A 31 -10.17 0.83 -6.87
C GLY A 31 -11.49 1.44 -7.37
N GLN A 32 -11.46 2.18 -8.49
CA GLN A 32 -12.68 2.71 -9.12
C GLN A 32 -13.66 1.61 -9.55
N THR A 33 -13.14 0.52 -10.14
CA THR A 33 -13.95 -0.63 -10.57
C THR A 33 -14.52 -1.35 -9.36
N VAL A 34 -13.69 -1.62 -8.34
CA VAL A 34 -14.14 -2.25 -7.10
C VAL A 34 -15.22 -1.43 -6.41
N ARG A 35 -15.04 -0.11 -6.33
CA ARG A 35 -16.04 0.82 -5.75
C ARG A 35 -17.37 0.76 -6.48
N GLN A 36 -17.33 0.77 -7.82
CA GLN A 36 -18.52 0.73 -8.64
C GLN A 36 -19.27 -0.60 -8.41
N THR A 37 -18.56 -1.74 -8.53
CA THR A 37 -19.14 -3.07 -8.32
C THR A 37 -19.68 -3.27 -6.90
N SER A 38 -18.94 -2.81 -5.87
CA SER A 38 -19.38 -2.88 -4.47
C SER A 38 -20.69 -2.12 -4.26
N LYS A 39 -20.84 -0.94 -4.86
CA LYS A 39 -22.07 -0.13 -4.80
C LYS A 39 -23.22 -0.77 -5.56
N ASP A 40 -22.98 -1.21 -6.79
CA ASP A 40 -24.02 -1.77 -7.67
C ASP A 40 -24.64 -3.03 -7.05
N LEU A 41 -23.85 -3.81 -6.32
CA LEU A 41 -24.30 -5.03 -5.64
C LEU A 41 -24.74 -4.80 -4.20
N GLY A 42 -24.54 -3.61 -3.64
CA GLY A 42 -24.79 -3.34 -2.22
C GLY A 42 -23.88 -4.14 -1.27
N LEU A 43 -22.71 -4.59 -1.73
CA LEU A 43 -21.79 -5.45 -1.00
C LEU A 43 -20.56 -4.68 -0.57
N ARG A 44 -20.56 -4.16 0.66
CA ARG A 44 -19.40 -3.50 1.26
C ARG A 44 -18.65 -4.47 2.17
N SER A 45 -17.57 -5.05 1.67
CA SER A 45 -16.72 -5.97 2.43
C SER A 45 -15.45 -5.28 2.93
N GLU A 46 -14.77 -5.94 3.85
CA GLU A 46 -13.42 -5.58 4.28
C GLU A 46 -12.44 -5.54 3.10
N SER A 47 -12.61 -6.43 2.12
CA SER A 47 -11.82 -6.44 0.89
C SER A 47 -12.10 -5.20 0.04
N SER A 48 -13.39 -4.93 -0.27
CA SER A 48 -13.73 -3.81 -1.14
C SER A 48 -13.29 -2.48 -0.53
N ALA A 49 -13.50 -2.29 0.78
CA ALA A 49 -13.08 -1.08 1.48
C ALA A 49 -11.57 -0.79 1.39
N ARG A 50 -10.72 -1.83 1.35
CA ARG A 50 -9.26 -1.69 1.19
C ARG A 50 -8.89 -1.41 -0.27
N PHE A 51 -9.42 -2.19 -1.21
CA PHE A 51 -9.11 -2.01 -2.63
C PHE A 51 -9.60 -0.68 -3.20
N GLU A 52 -10.72 -0.14 -2.70
CA GLU A 52 -11.19 1.19 -3.06
C GLU A 52 -10.19 2.31 -2.74
N LYS A 53 -9.45 2.18 -1.64
CA LYS A 53 -8.42 3.14 -1.21
C LYS A 53 -7.06 2.92 -1.87
N GLY A 54 -6.90 1.79 -2.56
CA GLY A 54 -5.62 1.35 -3.07
C GLY A 54 -4.83 0.54 -2.03
N ILE A 55 -4.05 -0.41 -2.52
CA ILE A 55 -3.12 -1.21 -1.74
C ILE A 55 -1.73 -1.10 -2.34
N ASP A 56 -0.71 -1.35 -1.54
CA ASP A 56 0.68 -1.31 -1.98
C ASP A 56 1.00 -2.46 -2.96
N PRO A 57 1.27 -2.17 -4.25
CA PRO A 57 1.54 -3.20 -5.25
C PRO A 57 2.83 -3.98 -4.99
N SER A 58 3.79 -3.39 -4.27
CA SER A 58 5.06 -4.05 -3.95
C SER A 58 4.93 -5.17 -2.92
N ARG A 59 3.81 -5.20 -2.18
CA ARG A 59 3.64 -6.11 -1.04
C ARG A 59 2.86 -7.38 -1.36
N THR A 60 2.21 -7.47 -2.52
CA THR A 60 1.35 -8.61 -2.89
C THR A 60 2.06 -9.95 -2.71
N TYR A 61 3.27 -10.09 -3.26
CA TYR A 61 4.06 -11.32 -3.16
C TYR A 61 4.43 -11.64 -1.71
N SER A 62 5.01 -10.69 -0.97
CA SER A 62 5.36 -10.91 0.44
C SER A 62 4.14 -11.22 1.32
N ALA A 63 2.97 -10.69 0.97
CA ALA A 63 1.73 -10.95 1.69
C ALA A 63 1.20 -12.37 1.40
N SER A 64 1.29 -12.86 0.16
CA SER A 64 0.92 -14.26 -0.15
C SER A 64 1.86 -15.24 0.54
N GLU A 65 3.17 -14.98 0.52
CA GLU A 65 4.16 -15.82 1.21
C GLU A 65 3.88 -15.88 2.71
N ARG A 66 3.57 -14.73 3.33
CA ARG A 66 3.22 -14.70 4.77
C ARG A 66 1.92 -15.43 5.07
N ALA A 67 0.91 -15.34 4.20
CA ALA A 67 -0.34 -16.07 4.35
C ALA A 67 -0.11 -17.59 4.23
N ALA A 68 0.65 -18.05 3.22
CA ALA A 68 1.02 -19.45 3.05
C ALA A 68 1.77 -20.00 4.28
N GLN A 69 2.75 -19.24 4.78
CA GLN A 69 3.48 -19.57 5.99
C GLN A 69 2.54 -19.76 7.19
N LEU A 70 1.65 -18.80 7.44
CA LEU A 70 0.71 -18.88 8.56
C LEU A 70 -0.26 -20.05 8.42
N MET A 71 -0.74 -20.33 7.20
CA MET A 71 -1.62 -21.48 6.96
C MET A 71 -0.90 -22.81 7.22
N ALA A 72 0.37 -22.94 6.81
CA ALA A 72 1.18 -24.12 7.11
C ALA A 72 1.43 -24.28 8.63
N GLU A 73 1.80 -23.19 9.30
CA GLU A 73 2.06 -23.18 10.76
C GLU A 73 0.81 -23.51 11.58
N LEU A 74 -0.36 -22.98 11.19
CA LEU A 74 -1.59 -23.07 11.98
C LEU A 74 -2.47 -24.26 11.62
N ALA A 75 -2.51 -24.67 10.35
CA ALA A 75 -3.35 -25.77 9.87
C ALA A 75 -2.56 -27.06 9.58
N GLY A 76 -1.22 -27.05 9.70
CA GLY A 76 -0.37 -28.21 9.45
C GLY A 76 -0.19 -28.57 7.98
N GLY A 77 -0.46 -27.62 7.08
CA GLY A 77 -0.31 -27.79 5.63
C GLY A 77 1.13 -27.76 5.15
N THR A 78 1.35 -28.13 3.89
CA THR A 78 2.65 -28.02 3.21
C THR A 78 2.58 -26.95 2.12
N ILE A 79 3.58 -26.08 2.06
CA ILE A 79 3.69 -25.08 1.01
C ILE A 79 4.33 -25.73 -0.21
N VAL A 80 3.64 -25.67 -1.35
CA VAL A 80 4.15 -26.16 -2.63
C VAL A 80 5.08 -25.14 -3.27
N GLU A 81 6.05 -25.60 -4.05
CA GLU A 81 6.92 -24.72 -4.83
C GLU A 81 6.17 -24.10 -6.02
N GLY A 82 6.51 -22.84 -6.31
CA GLY A 82 6.05 -22.11 -7.49
C GLY A 82 5.05 -21.01 -7.16
N THR A 83 5.12 -19.92 -7.93
CA THR A 83 4.18 -18.81 -7.86
C THR A 83 3.86 -18.35 -9.27
N VAL A 84 2.57 -18.20 -9.58
CA VAL A 84 2.13 -17.60 -10.83
C VAL A 84 2.06 -16.09 -10.62
N VAL A 85 2.88 -15.34 -11.36
CA VAL A 85 2.95 -13.88 -11.27
C VAL A 85 2.56 -13.27 -12.60
N ALA A 86 1.55 -12.41 -12.58
CA ALA A 86 1.20 -11.52 -13.68
C ALA A 86 1.32 -10.08 -13.19
N ASN A 87 2.35 -9.37 -13.63
CA ASN A 87 2.61 -7.99 -13.22
C ASN A 87 2.88 -7.11 -14.44
N HIS A 88 2.10 -6.04 -14.57
CA HIS A 88 2.24 -5.02 -15.61
C HIS A 88 2.53 -3.62 -15.03
N ILE A 89 2.72 -3.52 -13.71
CA ILE A 89 2.96 -2.26 -13.01
C ILE A 89 4.47 -1.98 -13.03
N VAL A 90 4.84 -0.87 -13.67
CA VAL A 90 6.19 -0.32 -13.60
C VAL A 90 6.28 0.52 -12.32
N ASN A 91 6.95 -0.02 -11.30
CA ASN A 91 7.23 0.72 -10.06
C ASN A 91 8.41 1.68 -10.30
N ASN A 92 8.14 2.84 -10.89
CA ASN A 92 9.05 3.97 -10.77
C ASN A 92 8.77 4.59 -9.40
N ALA A 93 9.72 4.50 -8.46
CA ALA A 93 9.61 5.21 -7.19
C ALA A 93 9.68 6.72 -7.48
N PRO A 94 8.56 7.46 -7.40
CA PRO A 94 8.57 8.85 -7.79
C PRO A 94 9.37 9.65 -6.76
N GLU A 95 10.09 10.66 -7.23
CA GLU A 95 10.80 11.60 -6.38
C GLU A 95 9.97 12.88 -6.26
N VAL A 96 9.78 13.35 -5.03
CA VAL A 96 9.11 14.62 -4.73
C VAL A 96 10.08 15.46 -3.92
N SER A 97 10.29 16.71 -4.34
CA SER A 97 11.24 17.61 -3.68
C SER A 97 10.52 18.71 -2.91
N VAL A 98 11.06 19.10 -1.75
CA VAL A 98 10.52 20.19 -0.91
C VAL A 98 11.65 20.94 -0.21
N THR A 99 11.49 22.25 -0.04
CA THR A 99 12.44 23.09 0.73
C THR A 99 11.97 23.31 2.15
N VAL A 100 12.91 23.49 3.09
CA VAL A 100 12.59 23.88 4.47
C VAL A 100 11.86 25.23 4.49
N SER A 101 12.26 26.14 3.61
CA SER A 101 11.61 27.43 3.42
C SER A 101 10.13 27.29 3.04
N LYS A 102 9.78 26.39 2.10
CA LYS A 102 8.38 26.12 1.73
C LYS A 102 7.58 25.55 2.92
N ILE A 103 8.14 24.58 3.63
CA ILE A 103 7.52 23.98 4.82
C ILE A 103 7.17 25.05 5.85
N ASN A 104 8.15 25.86 6.23
CA ASN A 104 7.99 26.92 7.24
C ASN A 104 7.00 28.01 6.78
N ASN A 105 7.02 28.39 5.50
CA ASN A 105 6.10 29.38 4.95
C ASN A 105 4.63 28.91 4.98
N VAL A 106 4.37 27.64 4.64
CA VAL A 106 3.00 27.10 4.63
C VAL A 106 2.49 26.84 6.04
N LEU A 107 3.35 26.33 6.93
CA LEU A 107 2.97 25.98 8.30
C LEU A 107 3.00 27.19 9.26
N GLY A 108 3.64 28.30 8.88
CA GLY A 108 3.85 29.45 9.76
C GLY A 108 4.81 29.14 10.91
N THR A 109 5.81 28.30 10.66
CA THR A 109 6.75 27.76 11.66
C THR A 109 8.20 28.14 11.36
N SER A 110 9.11 27.72 12.24
CA SER A 110 10.55 27.92 12.12
C SER A 110 11.31 26.62 12.40
N ILE A 111 10.93 25.54 11.72
CA ILE A 111 11.51 24.21 11.86
C ILE A 111 12.88 24.18 11.16
N ASP A 112 13.88 23.62 11.81
CA ASP A 112 15.21 23.43 11.23
C ASP A 112 15.27 22.18 10.32
N ALA A 113 16.30 22.13 9.46
CA ALA A 113 16.46 21.06 8.49
C ALA A 113 16.68 19.67 9.13
N ASP A 114 17.33 19.59 10.29
CA ASP A 114 17.61 18.32 10.97
C ASP A 114 16.32 17.73 11.53
N THR A 115 15.43 18.56 12.06
CA THR A 115 14.10 18.17 12.51
C THR A 115 13.24 17.65 11.35
N VAL A 116 13.23 18.36 10.20
CA VAL A 116 12.52 17.88 8.99
C VAL A 116 13.06 16.53 8.53
N LYS A 117 14.39 16.36 8.51
CA LYS A 117 15.04 15.10 8.13
C LYS A 117 14.68 13.96 9.08
N ASP A 118 14.64 14.21 10.39
CA ASP A 118 14.21 13.20 11.37
C ASP A 118 12.75 12.79 11.18
N ILE A 119 11.87 13.75 10.85
CA ILE A 119 10.47 13.46 10.54
C ILE A 119 10.36 12.53 9.34
N PHE A 120 11.02 12.83 8.22
CA PHE A 120 11.02 11.94 7.05
C PHE A 120 11.57 10.56 7.37
N ARG A 121 12.66 10.48 8.15
CA ARG A 121 13.22 9.20 8.63
C ARG A 121 12.19 8.39 9.44
N ARG A 122 11.50 9.02 10.40
CA ARG A 122 10.47 8.37 11.24
C ARG A 122 9.28 7.89 10.41
N LEU A 123 8.91 8.65 9.38
CA LEU A 123 7.87 8.27 8.42
C LEU A 123 8.33 7.21 7.40
N ARG A 124 9.61 6.82 7.44
CA ARG A 124 10.26 5.93 6.44
C ARG A 124 10.07 6.46 5.02
N LEU A 125 10.32 7.76 4.86
CA LEU A 125 10.46 8.45 3.60
C LEU A 125 11.96 8.68 3.39
N GLU A 126 12.53 8.05 2.37
CA GLU A 126 13.96 8.20 2.07
C GLU A 126 14.19 9.59 1.49
N ALA A 127 14.84 10.45 2.26
CA ALA A 127 15.12 11.83 1.87
C ALA A 127 16.63 12.01 1.65
N LYS A 128 17.02 12.35 0.43
CA LYS A 128 18.38 12.80 0.10
C LYS A 128 18.47 14.30 0.28
N GLN A 129 19.61 14.76 0.77
CA GLN A 129 19.88 16.17 1.02
C GLN A 129 21.32 16.48 0.62
N ASP A 130 21.49 16.98 -0.61
CA ASP A 130 22.74 17.53 -1.12
C ASP A 130 22.58 19.07 -1.27
N GLY A 131 22.24 19.74 -0.17
CA GLY A 131 21.81 21.14 -0.15
C GLY A 131 20.29 21.30 -0.03
N GLU A 132 19.73 22.35 -0.63
CA GLU A 132 18.28 22.46 -0.87
C GLU A 132 17.98 22.13 -2.34
N PRO A 133 16.85 21.46 -2.65
CA PRO A 133 15.80 20.96 -1.75
C PRO A 133 16.09 19.57 -1.14
N PHE A 134 15.26 19.13 -0.18
CA PHE A 134 15.14 17.70 0.13
C PHE A 134 14.51 16.99 -1.05
N THR A 135 15.09 15.89 -1.51
CA THR A 135 14.49 15.01 -2.53
C THR A 135 14.06 13.71 -1.87
N VAL A 136 12.75 13.48 -1.81
CA VAL A 136 12.14 12.34 -1.14
C VAL A 136 11.75 11.30 -2.18
N THR A 137 12.32 10.10 -2.07
CA THR A 137 11.88 8.93 -2.83
C THR A 137 10.64 8.36 -2.17
N VAL A 138 9.50 8.47 -2.85
CA VAL A 138 8.19 8.05 -2.33
C VAL A 138 8.07 6.52 -2.41
N PRO A 139 7.86 5.82 -1.28
CA PRO A 139 7.66 4.38 -1.31
C PRO A 139 6.29 4.05 -1.91
N SER A 140 6.15 2.89 -2.57
CA SER A 140 4.90 2.48 -3.25
C SER A 140 3.67 2.39 -2.33
N ARG A 141 3.87 2.23 -1.01
CA ARG A 141 2.80 2.29 0.00
C ARG A 141 2.19 3.69 0.20
N ARG A 142 2.85 4.74 -0.30
CA ARG A 142 2.46 6.15 -0.17
C ARG A 142 2.11 6.75 -1.53
N GLY A 143 1.24 6.06 -2.27
CA GLY A 143 0.73 6.56 -3.55
C GLY A 143 -0.08 7.86 -3.45
N ASP A 144 -0.36 8.32 -2.23
CA ASP A 144 -0.95 9.62 -1.91
C ASP A 144 0.06 10.79 -2.02
N ILE A 145 1.38 10.54 -1.92
CA ILE A 145 2.40 11.60 -2.03
C ILE A 145 2.76 11.78 -3.51
N THR A 146 2.37 12.91 -4.07
CA THR A 146 2.56 13.25 -5.48
C THR A 146 3.10 14.67 -5.71
N ILE A 147 2.91 15.57 -4.74
CA ILE A 147 3.34 16.97 -4.80
C ILE A 147 4.07 17.39 -3.52
N GLU A 148 4.77 18.52 -3.57
CA GLU A 148 5.53 19.02 -2.42
C GLU A 148 4.64 19.34 -1.20
N GLU A 149 3.40 19.77 -1.44
CA GLU A 149 2.42 20.03 -0.39
C GLU A 149 2.07 18.78 0.44
N ASP A 150 2.10 17.59 -0.15
CA ASP A 150 1.87 16.33 0.58
C ASP A 150 3.00 16.09 1.60
N LEU A 151 4.23 16.45 1.25
CA LEU A 151 5.37 16.41 2.19
C LEU A 151 5.25 17.46 3.29
N VAL A 152 4.73 18.66 2.97
CA VAL A 152 4.43 19.69 3.99
C VAL A 152 3.38 19.18 4.97
N GLU A 153 2.30 18.54 4.50
CA GLU A 153 1.29 17.93 5.36
C GLU A 153 1.90 16.88 6.29
N GLU A 154 2.75 15.99 5.76
CA GLU A 154 3.42 14.96 6.54
C GLU A 154 4.33 15.54 7.63
N VAL A 155 5.04 16.63 7.33
CA VAL A 155 5.85 17.35 8.31
C VAL A 155 4.97 18.01 9.36
N GLY A 156 3.93 18.73 8.95
CA GLY A 156 2.99 19.38 9.86
C GLY A 156 2.34 18.38 10.82
N ARG A 157 1.82 17.26 10.31
CA ARG A 157 1.17 16.21 11.10
C ARG A 157 2.10 15.60 12.15
N MET A 158 3.38 15.46 11.83
CA MET A 158 4.37 14.86 12.74
C MET A 158 4.94 15.85 13.74
N TYR A 159 4.94 17.14 13.40
CA TYR A 159 5.44 18.21 14.24
C TYR A 159 4.40 18.66 15.29
N GLY A 160 3.12 18.76 14.90
CA GLY A 160 2.01 19.17 15.78
C GLY A 160 1.15 20.26 15.17
#